data_AF-A0A2G9NIW3-F1
#
_entry.id   AF-A0A2G9NIW3-F1
#
_cell.length_a   1.000
_cell.length_b   1.000
_cell.length_c   1.000
_cell.angle_alpha   90.00
_cell.angle_beta   90.00
_cell.angle_gamma   90.00
#
_symmetry.space_group_name_H-M   'P 1'
#
loop_
_entity.id
_entity.type
_entity.pdbx_description
1 polymer ?
#
loop_
_entity_poly.entity_id
_entity_poly.type
_entity_poly.pdbx_seq_one_letter_code
_entity_poly.pdbx_strand_id
1 'polypeptide(L)'
;MIKLNELLKLPEQYKVKVEEIDKKMFNVFFNKVDNCNDVWLDIKSEKKRLGHPTQKPVKLFKRIITASSNEGDLVLDCFVGSGTTAVACKQLGRKFICSDINSDYVKIANKRLCQECL
;
A
#
# COMPACT_ATOMS: atom_id res chain seq x y z
N MET A 1 11.70 1.20 -22.66
CA MET A 1 10.31 0.70 -22.70
C MET A 1 9.88 0.77 -24.17
N ILE A 2 9.74 -0.36 -24.85
CA ILE A 2 9.39 -0.40 -26.29
C ILE A 2 7.94 0.06 -26.44
N LYS A 3 7.66 0.93 -27.42
CA LYS A 3 6.29 1.44 -27.63
C LYS A 3 5.42 0.33 -28.23
N LEU A 4 4.18 0.19 -27.76
CA LEU A 4 3.21 -0.84 -28.21
C LEU A 4 3.08 -0.91 -29.75
N ASN A 5 3.18 0.24 -30.43
CA ASN A 5 3.08 0.35 -31.90
C ASN A 5 4.29 -0.24 -32.65
N GLU A 6 5.43 -0.44 -31.99
CA GLU A 6 6.62 -1.07 -32.60
C GLU A 6 6.55 -2.60 -32.53
N LEU A 7 5.81 -3.15 -31.56
CA LEU A 7 5.61 -4.60 -31.41
C LEU A 7 4.75 -5.19 -32.54
N LEU A 8 3.83 -4.40 -33.10
CA LEU A 8 2.99 -4.78 -34.24
C LEU A 8 3.77 -4.98 -35.55
N LYS A 9 5.02 -4.47 -35.62
CA LYS A 9 5.89 -4.56 -36.81
C LYS A 9 6.83 -5.78 -36.79
N LEU A 10 6.78 -6.62 -35.75
CA LEU A 10 7.64 -7.79 -35.63
C LEU A 10 7.16 -8.96 -36.51
N PRO A 11 8.08 -9.86 -36.95
CA PRO A 11 7.71 -11.06 -37.68
C PRO A 11 6.74 -11.95 -36.87
N GLU A 12 5.86 -12.68 -37.56
CA GLU A 12 4.72 -13.40 -36.94
C GLU A 12 5.12 -14.38 -35.84
N GLN A 13 6.26 -15.06 -36.00
CA GLN A 13 6.82 -15.98 -35.00
C GLN A 13 7.15 -15.32 -33.64
N TYR A 14 7.34 -14.00 -33.63
CA TYR A 14 7.60 -13.22 -32.42
C TYR A 14 6.33 -12.61 -31.83
N LYS A 15 5.27 -12.40 -32.63
CA LYS A 15 4.00 -11.85 -32.14
C LYS A 15 3.33 -12.75 -31.11
N VAL A 16 3.32 -14.07 -31.34
CA VAL A 16 2.81 -15.06 -30.36
C VAL A 16 3.55 -14.95 -29.03
N LYS A 17 4.88 -14.82 -29.06
CA LYS A 17 5.70 -14.63 -27.84
C LYS A 17 5.42 -13.29 -27.16
N VAL A 18 5.21 -12.22 -27.93
CA VAL A 18 4.88 -10.89 -27.39
C VAL A 18 3.51 -10.90 -26.74
N GLU A 19 2.48 -11.48 -27.36
CA GLU A 19 1.16 -11.62 -26.75
C GLU A 19 1.19 -12.50 -25.50
N GLU A 20 2.01 -13.54 -25.48
CA GLU A 20 2.19 -14.39 -24.30
C GLU A 20 2.93 -13.66 -23.18
N ILE A 21 3.95 -12.85 -23.53
CA ILE A 21 4.63 -11.94 -22.60
C ILE A 21 3.64 -10.89 -22.07
N ASP A 22 2.83 -10.27 -22.93
CA ASP A 22 1.83 -9.28 -22.53
C ASP A 22 0.74 -9.91 -21.66
N LYS A 23 0.27 -11.13 -21.96
CA LYS A 23 -0.68 -11.86 -21.10
C LYS A 23 -0.05 -12.24 -19.77
N LYS A 24 1.20 -12.67 -19.75
CA LYS A 24 1.93 -13.01 -18.51
C LYS A 24 2.18 -11.76 -17.68
N MET A 25 2.61 -10.67 -18.32
CA MET A 25 2.83 -9.37 -17.71
C MET A 25 1.51 -8.76 -17.22
N PHE A 26 0.43 -8.89 -18.00
CA PHE A 26 -0.92 -8.51 -17.61
C PHE A 26 -1.40 -9.35 -16.42
N ASN A 27 -1.18 -10.66 -16.40
CA ASN A 27 -1.52 -11.50 -15.26
C ASN A 27 -0.70 -11.13 -14.01
N VAL A 28 0.58 -10.80 -14.15
CA VAL A 28 1.43 -10.32 -13.05
C VAL A 28 0.95 -8.97 -12.51
N PHE A 29 0.50 -8.06 -13.39
CA PHE A 29 0.08 -6.70 -13.01
C PHE A 29 -1.40 -6.58 -12.61
N PHE A 30 -2.28 -7.46 -13.10
CA PHE A 30 -3.73 -7.32 -12.99
C PHE A 30 -4.45 -8.51 -12.36
N ASN A 31 -3.84 -9.69 -12.20
CA ASN A 31 -4.48 -10.71 -11.36
C ASN A 31 -4.34 -10.31 -9.90
N LYS A 32 -5.52 -10.17 -9.30
CA LYS A 32 -5.86 -9.83 -7.92
C LYS A 32 -5.49 -10.95 -6.93
N VAL A 33 -4.40 -11.68 -7.20
CA VAL A 33 -3.77 -12.58 -6.23
C VAL A 33 -2.92 -11.69 -5.34
N ASP A 34 -2.91 -11.93 -4.04
CA ASP A 34 -2.03 -11.24 -3.08
C ASP A 34 -0.58 -11.30 -3.57
N ASN A 35 -0.19 -10.26 -4.31
CA ASN A 35 1.10 -10.19 -4.97
C ASN A 35 2.14 -9.98 -3.87
N CYS A 36 2.75 -11.06 -3.42
CA CYS A 36 3.86 -11.05 -2.46
C CYS A 36 5.17 -10.52 -3.06
N ASN A 37 5.12 -10.00 -4.29
CA ASN A 37 6.23 -9.34 -4.96
C ASN A 37 6.63 -8.06 -4.20
N ASP A 38 7.86 -7.61 -4.42
CA ASP A 38 8.47 -6.44 -3.78
C ASP A 38 8.15 -5.10 -4.47
N VAL A 39 7.49 -5.12 -5.63
CA VAL A 39 7.03 -3.93 -6.37
C VAL A 39 5.51 -3.79 -6.30
N TRP A 40 5.02 -2.79 -5.58
CA TRP A 40 3.57 -2.56 -5.37
C TRP A 40 3.05 -1.37 -6.18
N LEU A 41 2.43 -1.65 -7.33
CA LEU A 41 1.86 -0.61 -8.22
C LEU A 41 0.39 -0.27 -7.90
N ASP A 42 -0.27 -1.05 -7.05
CA ASP A 42 -1.71 -0.92 -6.75
C ASP A 42 -2.01 -0.02 -5.55
N ILE A 43 -0.99 0.57 -4.92
CA ILE A 43 -1.10 1.45 -3.77
C ILE A 43 -0.80 2.88 -4.23
N LYS A 44 -1.81 3.74 -4.19
CA LYS A 44 -1.70 5.16 -4.53
C LYS A 44 -1.65 6.01 -3.27
N SER A 45 -1.09 7.23 -3.39
CA SER A 45 -1.10 8.23 -2.32
C SER A 45 -2.53 8.60 -1.90
N GLU A 46 -2.71 8.96 -0.63
CA GLU A 46 -3.99 9.45 -0.12
C GLU A 46 -4.40 10.75 -0.80
N LYS A 47 -5.66 10.82 -1.24
CA LYS A 47 -6.23 12.05 -1.80
C LYS A 47 -6.47 13.12 -0.73
N LYS A 48 -6.84 12.69 0.49
CA LYS A 48 -7.16 13.58 1.61
C LYS A 48 -6.01 13.59 2.60
N ARG A 49 -5.38 14.75 2.76
CA ARG A 49 -4.37 14.97 3.81
C ARG A 49 -5.04 15.58 5.04
N LEU A 50 -4.72 15.05 6.21
CA LEU A 50 -5.32 15.45 7.49
C LEU A 50 -4.40 16.38 8.30
N GLY A 51 -3.58 17.17 7.61
CA GLY A 51 -2.66 18.14 8.24
C GLY A 51 -1.20 17.68 8.34
N HIS A 52 -0.89 16.41 8.06
CA HIS A 52 0.50 15.96 7.98
C HIS A 52 1.03 15.99 6.54
N PRO A 53 2.21 16.59 6.27
CA PRO A 53 2.71 16.81 4.91
C PRO A 53 3.02 15.50 4.16
N THR A 54 3.39 14.44 4.87
CA THR A 54 3.85 13.18 4.29
C THR A 54 2.98 11.97 4.69
N GLN A 55 1.69 12.21 4.95
CA GLN A 55 0.71 11.16 5.28
C GLN A 55 0.77 10.00 4.28
N LYS A 56 0.96 8.79 4.81
CA LYS A 56 1.01 7.56 4.01
C LYS A 56 -0.37 6.91 3.92
N PRO A 57 -0.66 6.17 2.82
CA PRO A 57 -1.94 5.52 2.64
C PRO A 57 -2.18 4.34 3.58
N VAL A 58 -3.41 4.23 4.07
CA VAL A 58 -3.79 3.15 5.01
C VAL A 58 -3.66 1.78 4.36
N LYS A 59 -3.96 1.69 3.06
CA LYS A 59 -3.81 0.45 2.28
C LYS A 59 -2.40 -0.12 2.33
N LEU A 60 -1.38 0.74 2.32
CA LEU A 60 0.03 0.33 2.44
C LEU A 60 0.30 -0.35 3.77
N PHE A 61 -0.11 0.29 4.86
CA PHE A 61 0.11 -0.22 6.21
C PHE A 61 -0.70 -1.48 6.47
N LYS A 62 -1.94 -1.59 5.95
CA LYS A 62 -2.69 -2.84 6.03
C LYS A 62 -1.96 -4.01 5.41
N ARG A 63 -1.36 -3.84 4.23
CA ARG A 63 -0.58 -4.91 3.58
C ARG A 63 0.63 -5.31 4.42
N ILE A 64 1.42 -4.34 4.87
CA ILE A 64 2.63 -4.59 5.68
C ILE A 64 2.25 -5.30 7.00
N ILE A 65 1.25 -4.79 7.72
CA ILE A 65 0.84 -5.35 9.01
C ILE A 65 0.28 -6.77 8.86
N THR A 66 -0.58 -7.01 7.86
CA THR A 66 -1.11 -8.37 7.61
C THR A 66 0.00 -9.35 7.24
N ALA A 67 1.02 -8.92 6.49
CA ALA A 67 2.13 -9.78 6.10
C ALA A 67 3.13 -10.05 7.25
N SER A 68 3.12 -9.24 8.31
CA SER A 68 4.15 -9.28 9.37
C SER A 68 3.60 -9.49 10.78
N SER A 69 2.30 -9.72 10.95
CA SER A 69 1.67 -9.93 12.25
C SER A 69 0.35 -10.70 12.15
N ASN A 70 -0.06 -11.34 13.23
CA ASN A 70 -1.39 -11.91 13.41
C ASN A 70 -2.35 -10.92 14.07
N GLU A 71 -3.64 -11.25 14.05
CA GLU A 71 -4.63 -10.51 14.84
C GLU A 71 -4.29 -10.59 16.34
N GLY A 72 -4.47 -9.49 17.07
CA GLY A 72 -4.13 -9.39 18.49
C GLY A 72 -2.66 -9.08 18.81
N ASP A 73 -1.74 -9.23 17.85
CA ASP A 73 -0.32 -8.88 18.01
C ASP A 73 -0.13 -7.37 18.26
N LEU A 74 1.02 -7.03 18.84
CA LEU A 74 1.40 -5.66 19.16
C LEU A 74 2.33 -5.09 18.07
N VAL A 75 1.92 -3.96 17.47
CA VAL A 75 2.72 -3.22 16.48
C VAL A 75 3.31 -1.95 17.11
N LEU A 76 4.61 -1.71 16.91
CA LEU A 76 5.28 -0.48 17.36
C LEU A 76 5.62 0.41 16.16
N ASP A 77 5.30 1.70 16.27
CA ASP A 77 5.73 2.73 15.33
C ASP A 77 6.20 3.98 16.07
N CYS A 78 7.50 4.25 16.04
CA CYS A 78 8.10 5.36 16.75
C CYS A 78 8.00 6.72 16.02
N PHE A 79 7.45 6.73 14.79
CA PHE A 79 7.38 7.90 13.91
C PHE A 79 5.98 8.01 13.26
N VAL A 80 4.95 7.93 14.09
CA VAL A 80 3.58 7.68 13.63
C VAL A 80 3.00 8.79 12.75
N GLY A 81 3.51 10.02 12.87
CA GLY A 81 3.05 11.18 12.11
C GLY A 81 1.53 11.34 12.17
N SER A 82 0.86 11.17 11.03
CA SER A 82 -0.60 11.26 10.91
C SER A 82 -1.41 10.08 11.45
N GLY A 83 -0.80 9.11 12.14
CA GLY A 83 -1.55 7.99 12.75
C GLY A 83 -1.90 6.84 11.80
N THR A 84 -1.27 6.74 10.62
CA THR A 84 -1.65 5.72 9.61
C THR A 84 -1.48 4.29 10.16
N THR A 85 -0.41 4.03 10.92
CA THR A 85 -0.18 2.73 11.58
C THR A 85 -1.28 2.39 12.57
N ALA A 86 -1.58 3.30 13.49
CA ALA A 86 -2.63 3.12 14.50
C ALA A 86 -4.01 2.83 13.88
N VAL A 87 -4.37 3.59 12.83
CA VAL A 87 -5.61 3.38 12.07
C VAL A 87 -5.65 1.99 11.41
N ALA A 88 -4.57 1.59 10.74
CA ALA A 88 -4.48 0.29 10.09
C ALA A 88 -4.55 -0.86 11.11
N CYS A 89 -3.83 -0.74 12.24
CA CYS A 89 -3.88 -1.71 13.33
C CYS A 89 -5.29 -1.85 13.89
N LYS A 90 -5.98 -0.74 14.20
CA LYS A 90 -7.37 -0.74 14.71
C LYS A 90 -8.31 -1.47 13.74
N GLN A 91 -8.20 -1.21 12.43
CA GLN A 91 -9.04 -1.84 11.42
C GLN A 91 -8.71 -3.32 11.16
N LEU A 92 -7.50 -3.77 11.51
CA LEU A 92 -7.05 -5.16 11.37
C LEU A 92 -7.09 -5.94 12.69
N GLY A 93 -7.60 -5.37 13.79
CA GLY A 93 -7.62 -6.04 15.09
C GLY A 93 -6.22 -6.25 15.71
N ARG A 94 -5.24 -5.39 15.39
CA ARG A 94 -3.92 -5.37 16.05
C ARG A 94 -3.89 -4.37 17.20
N LYS A 95 -3.17 -4.71 18.27
CA LYS A 95 -2.76 -3.74 19.29
C LYS A 95 -1.64 -2.88 18.73
N PHE A 96 -1.47 -1.67 19.24
CA PHE A 96 -0.40 -0.80 18.80
C PHE A 96 0.13 0.09 19.91
N ILE A 97 1.42 0.43 19.82
CA ILE A 97 2.05 1.53 20.53
C ILE A 97 2.62 2.44 19.46
N CYS A 98 2.32 3.73 19.55
CA CYS A 98 2.80 4.71 18.59
C CYS A 98 3.36 5.92 19.32
N SER A 99 4.46 6.47 18.80
CA SER A 99 5.02 7.73 19.26
C SER A 99 5.38 8.63 18.09
N ASP A 100 5.49 9.92 18.37
CA ASP A 100 6.12 10.89 17.49
C ASP A 100 6.77 11.96 18.39
N ILE A 101 7.89 12.52 17.96
CA ILE A 101 8.55 13.62 18.69
C ILE A 101 7.71 14.90 18.63
N ASN A 102 6.94 15.09 17.56
CA ASN A 102 6.11 16.26 17.39
C ASN A 102 4.73 16.03 18.03
N SER A 103 4.46 16.74 19.12
CA SER A 103 3.18 16.66 19.83
C SER A 103 1.97 16.99 18.96
N ASP A 104 2.12 17.84 17.95
CA ASP A 104 1.01 18.18 17.05
C ASP A 104 0.66 17.04 16.10
N TYR A 105 1.65 16.24 15.71
CA TYR A 105 1.41 15.00 14.96
C TYR A 105 0.71 13.96 15.81
N VAL A 106 1.09 13.82 17.09
CA VAL A 106 0.37 12.96 18.05
C VAL A 106 -1.10 13.41 18.18
N LYS A 107 -1.38 14.72 18.25
CA LYS A 107 -2.77 15.24 18.27
C LYS A 107 -3.53 14.89 16.98
N ILE A 108 -2.89 15.05 15.81
CA ILE A 108 -3.49 14.70 14.51
C ILE A 108 -3.80 13.20 14.46
N ALA A 109 -2.86 12.34 14.86
CA ALA A 109 -3.04 10.90 14.91
C ALA A 109 -4.21 10.49 15.81
N ASN A 110 -4.29 11.04 17.03
CA ASN A 110 -5.38 10.78 17.96
C ASN A 110 -6.73 11.22 17.40
N LYS A 111 -6.82 12.43 16.85
CA LYS A 111 -8.06 12.93 16.23
C LYS A 111 -8.51 12.02 15.10
N ARG A 112 -7.59 11.60 14.23
CA ARG A 112 -7.88 10.68 13.13
C ARG A 112 -8.38 9.32 13.63
N LEU A 113 -7.72 8.76 14.65
CA LEU A 113 -8.08 7.47 15.25
C LEU A 113 -9.50 7.47 15.85
N CYS A 114 -9.94 8.61 16.40
CA CYS A 114 -11.30 8.80 16.91
C CYS A 114 -12.35 8.95 15.78
N GLN A 115 -11.98 9.52 14.63
CA GLN A 115 -12.89 9.78 13.53
C GLN A 115 -13.11 8.57 12.62
N GLU A 116 -12.10 7.72 12.44
CA GLU A 116 -12.20 6.49 11.63
C GLU A 116 -12.84 5.32 12.41
N CYS A 117 -13.85 5.59 13.23
CA CYS A 117 -14.70 4.54 13.81
C CYS A 117 -15.61 3.95 12.72
N LEU A 118 -15.67 2.61 12.69
CA LEU A 118 -16.43 1.79 11.74
C LEU A 118 -17.92 2.18 11.69
#